data_AF-A0A2J8R163-F1
#
_entry.id   AF-A0A2J8R163-F1
#
_cell.length_a   1.000
_cell.length_b   1.000
_cell.length_c   1.000
_cell.angle_alpha   90.00
_cell.angle_beta   90.00
_cell.angle_gamma   90.00
#
_symmetry.space_group_name_H-M   'P 1'
#
loop_
_entity.id
_entity.type
_entity.pdbx_description
1 polymer ?
#
loop_
_entity_poly.entity_id
_entity_poly.type
_entity_poly.pdbx_seq_one_letter_code
_entity_poly.pdbx_strand_id
1 'polypeptide(L)'
;MCIEGSQGCENPKPSLTELVVLEHGLYAGDPVSKVLLKPLTGRTHQLRVHCSALGHPVVGDLTYGEASGREDRPFRMMLHAFYLRIPTDAECVEVCTPDPFLPSLDACWSPHTLLQSLDQLVQALRTTPDPDPEDRGPRPGSPSALLPGPGRPPPPPTKPPETEAQRGPCLQWLSEWTLEPDS
;
A
#
# COMPACT_ATOMS: atom_id res chain seq x y z
N MET A 1 -2.29 -4.20 14.70
CA MET A 1 -1.23 -4.66 13.77
C MET A 1 0.08 -4.57 14.50
N CYS A 2 0.92 -5.59 14.35
CA CYS A 2 2.15 -5.78 15.10
C CYS A 2 3.20 -6.42 14.19
N ILE A 3 4.45 -6.35 14.62
CA ILE A 3 5.56 -7.02 13.95
C ILE A 3 5.71 -8.42 14.54
N GLU A 4 6.06 -9.39 13.70
CA GLU A 4 6.38 -10.74 14.18
C GLU A 4 7.44 -10.69 15.29
N GLY A 5 7.17 -11.37 16.41
CA GLY A 5 8.05 -11.37 17.58
C GLY A 5 7.74 -10.29 18.62
N SER A 6 6.88 -9.30 18.35
CA SER A 6 6.43 -8.38 19.39
C SER A 6 5.42 -9.04 20.35
N GLN A 7 5.39 -8.61 21.61
CA GLN A 7 4.47 -9.14 22.62
C GLN A 7 3.00 -9.02 22.16
N GLY A 8 2.25 -10.13 22.25
CA GLY A 8 0.84 -10.17 21.85
C GLY A 8 0.59 -10.21 20.34
N CYS A 9 1.63 -10.44 19.52
CA CYS A 9 1.45 -10.64 18.08
C CYS A 9 1.05 -12.08 17.77
N GLU A 10 -0.15 -12.25 17.21
CA GLU A 10 -0.70 -13.54 16.84
C GLU A 10 -0.92 -13.62 15.33
N ASN A 11 -0.69 -14.79 14.74
CA ASN A 11 -0.93 -15.09 13.32
C ASN A 11 -0.23 -14.11 12.35
N PRO A 12 1.11 -14.04 12.35
CA PRO A 12 1.85 -13.20 11.42
C PRO A 12 1.56 -13.63 9.98
N LYS A 13 1.44 -12.65 9.09
CA LYS A 13 1.20 -12.88 7.67
C LYS A 13 2.38 -12.33 6.86
N PRO A 14 2.75 -12.97 5.74
CA PRO A 14 3.77 -12.45 4.85
C PRO A 14 3.48 -11.00 4.47
N SER A 15 4.48 -10.14 4.66
CA SER A 15 4.40 -8.70 4.48
C SER A 15 5.71 -8.20 3.89
N LEU A 16 5.66 -7.51 2.76
CA LEU A 16 6.85 -7.01 2.07
C LEU A 16 6.60 -5.60 1.51
N THR A 17 7.53 -4.70 1.82
CA THR A 17 7.53 -3.30 1.35
C THR A 17 8.93 -2.97 0.86
N GLU A 18 9.04 -2.52 -0.38
CA GLU A 18 10.27 -1.90 -0.90
C GLU A 18 10.27 -0.42 -0.53
N LEU A 19 11.39 0.09 -0.01
CA LEU A 19 11.58 1.47 0.42
C LEU A 19 12.76 2.08 -0.31
N VAL A 20 12.55 3.27 -0.87
CA VAL A 20 13.53 4.03 -1.64
C VAL A 20 13.59 5.45 -1.07
N VAL A 21 14.76 5.92 -0.65
CA VAL A 21 14.91 7.25 -0.04
C VAL A 21 15.12 8.29 -1.14
N LEU A 22 14.21 9.27 -1.20
CA LEU A 22 14.24 10.33 -2.21
C LEU A 22 15.09 11.51 -1.72
N GLU A 23 14.76 12.01 -0.53
CA GLU A 23 15.35 13.23 0.02
C GLU A 23 15.49 13.15 1.54
N HIS A 24 16.53 13.79 2.08
CA HIS A 24 16.59 14.16 3.49
C HIS A 24 16.27 15.64 3.66
N GLY A 25 15.60 15.97 4.75
CA GLY A 25 15.22 17.33 5.08
C GLY A 25 14.77 17.48 6.51
N LEU A 26 14.17 18.63 6.79
CA LEU A 26 13.50 18.93 8.04
C LEU A 26 12.00 19.07 7.82
N TYR A 27 11.19 18.56 8.74
CA TYR A 27 9.76 18.86 8.84
C TYR A 27 9.49 19.57 10.16
N ALA A 28 9.04 20.84 10.09
CA ALA A 28 8.83 21.68 11.28
C ALA A 28 10.05 21.77 12.23
N GLY A 29 11.26 21.62 11.68
CA GLY A 29 12.53 21.66 12.41
C GLY A 29 13.09 20.29 12.81
N ASP A 30 12.31 19.21 12.70
CA ASP A 30 12.72 17.85 13.05
C ASP A 30 13.27 17.10 11.81
N PRO A 31 14.31 16.26 11.95
CA PRO A 31 14.90 15.54 10.82
C PRO A 31 13.95 14.46 10.28
N VAL A 32 13.70 14.48 8.97
CA VAL A 32 12.83 13.50 8.31
C VAL A 32 13.41 13.07 6.96
N SER A 33 12.91 11.94 6.45
CA SER A 33 13.22 11.44 5.10
C SER A 33 11.95 11.37 4.27
N LYS A 34 12.00 11.90 3.05
CA LYS A 34 10.97 11.68 2.04
C LYS A 34 11.31 10.39 1.31
N VAL A 35 10.37 9.45 1.29
CA VAL A 35 10.59 8.10 0.76
C VAL A 35 9.50 7.71 -0.23
N LEU A 36 9.87 6.91 -1.23
CA LEU A 36 8.93 6.18 -2.07
C LEU A 36 8.77 4.77 -1.52
N LEU A 37 7.52 4.36 -1.27
CA LEU A 37 7.18 3.05 -0.72
C LEU A 37 6.39 2.26 -1.75
N LYS A 38 6.82 1.04 -2.03
CA LYS A 38 6.12 0.09 -2.90
C LYS A 38 5.72 -1.15 -2.10
N PRO A 39 4.46 -1.25 -1.64
CA PRO A 39 3.98 -2.45 -0.98
C PRO A 39 3.78 -3.58 -2.00
N LEU A 40 4.47 -4.71 -1.80
CA LEU A 40 4.29 -5.93 -2.60
C LEU A 40 3.19 -6.84 -2.03
N THR A 41 2.74 -6.53 -0.81
CA THR A 41 1.61 -7.16 -0.13
C THR A 41 0.63 -6.08 0.36
N GLY A 42 -0.62 -6.46 0.62
CA GLY A 42 -1.66 -5.55 1.14
C GLY A 42 -2.12 -5.93 2.54
N ARG A 43 -1.31 -5.71 3.58
CA ARG A 43 -1.78 -5.81 4.98
C ARG A 43 -2.34 -4.48 5.47
N THR A 44 -3.27 -4.54 6.41
CA THR A 44 -3.80 -3.34 7.08
C THR A 44 -2.67 -2.55 7.71
N HIS A 45 -2.60 -1.25 7.42
CA HIS A 45 -1.57 -0.32 7.91
C HIS A 45 -0.12 -0.74 7.61
N GLN A 46 0.12 -1.61 6.62
CA GLN A 46 1.43 -2.22 6.37
C GLN A 46 2.57 -1.19 6.34
N LEU A 47 2.44 -0.15 5.52
CA LEU A 47 3.48 0.87 5.34
C LEU A 47 3.80 1.59 6.66
N ARG A 48 2.76 1.97 7.40
CA ARG A 48 2.87 2.68 8.69
C ARG A 48 3.59 1.84 9.73
N VAL A 49 3.19 0.57 9.85
CA VAL A 49 3.78 -0.39 10.78
C VAL A 49 5.23 -0.71 10.39
N HIS A 50 5.53 -0.92 9.11
CA HIS A 50 6.90 -1.19 8.65
C HIS A 50 7.83 0.01 8.88
N CYS A 51 7.38 1.23 8.57
CA CYS A 51 8.15 2.44 8.81
C CYS A 51 8.43 2.64 10.32
N SER A 52 7.40 2.48 11.16
CA SER A 52 7.54 2.52 12.63
C SER A 52 8.51 1.45 13.15
N ALA A 53 8.43 0.23 12.63
CA ALA A 53 9.32 -0.88 13.02
C ALA A 53 10.80 -0.64 12.66
N LEU A 54 11.07 0.16 11.63
CA LEU A 54 12.43 0.59 11.27
C LEU A 54 12.95 1.74 12.15
N GLY A 55 12.15 2.26 13.09
CA GLY A 55 12.47 3.45 13.87
C GLY A 55 12.26 4.76 13.11
N HIS A 56 11.53 4.72 11.99
CA HIS A 56 11.25 5.88 11.13
C HIS A 56 9.73 5.98 10.89
N PRO A 57 8.92 6.26 11.92
CA PRO A 57 7.47 6.35 11.76
C PRO A 57 7.07 7.44 10.75
N VAL A 58 5.88 7.28 10.18
CA VAL A 58 5.31 8.30 9.29
C VAL A 58 4.95 9.53 10.12
N VAL A 59 5.41 10.70 9.68
CA VAL A 59 5.09 11.99 10.31
C VAL A 59 3.57 12.20 10.37
N GLY A 60 3.05 12.55 11.55
CA GLY A 60 1.63 12.77 11.81
C GLY A 60 0.84 11.47 12.00
N ASP A 61 1.50 10.32 12.20
CA ASP A 61 0.82 9.05 12.48
C ASP A 61 0.48 8.90 13.96
N LEU A 62 -0.74 9.26 14.33
CA LEU A 62 -1.26 9.20 15.70
C LEU A 62 -1.31 7.78 16.30
N THR A 63 -1.19 6.72 15.48
CA THR A 63 -1.32 5.33 15.95
C THR A 63 0.03 4.64 16.10
N TYR A 64 0.94 4.83 15.14
CA TYR A 64 2.22 4.13 15.07
C TYR A 64 3.44 5.04 15.22
N GLY A 65 3.25 6.35 15.37
CA GLY A 65 4.33 7.26 15.70
C GLY A 65 4.79 7.13 17.14
N GLU A 66 5.95 7.73 17.45
CA GLU A 66 6.52 7.65 18.78
C GLU A 66 5.85 8.65 19.73
N ALA A 67 5.73 8.29 21.02
CA ALA A 67 5.20 9.20 22.05
C ALA A 67 6.04 10.48 22.19
N SER A 68 7.33 10.42 21.86
CA SER A 68 8.25 11.55 21.77
C SER A 68 8.05 12.42 20.53
N GLY A 69 7.49 11.87 19.45
CA GLY A 69 7.43 12.47 18.10
C GLY A 69 6.42 13.61 17.95
N ARG A 70 5.58 13.88 18.96
CA ARG A 70 4.55 14.94 18.95
C ARG A 70 3.74 14.94 17.65
N GLU A 71 3.28 13.74 17.28
CA GLU A 71 2.58 13.42 16.03
C GLU A 71 1.22 14.12 15.90
N ASP A 72 0.75 14.78 16.95
CA ASP A 72 -0.43 15.65 16.98
C ASP A 72 -0.18 17.05 16.40
N ARG A 73 1.09 17.43 16.16
CA ARG A 73 1.46 18.74 15.61
C ARG A 73 1.33 18.87 14.10
N PRO A 74 1.76 17.90 13.28
CA PRO A 74 1.54 17.97 11.83
C PRO A 74 0.04 18.03 11.53
N PHE A 75 -0.35 18.82 10.53
CA PHE A 75 -1.77 19.02 10.20
C PHE A 75 -2.46 17.78 9.62
N ARG A 76 -1.68 16.77 9.22
CA ARG A 76 -2.13 15.48 8.69
C ARG A 76 -1.03 14.44 8.84
N MET A 77 -1.37 13.18 8.58
CA MET A 77 -0.40 12.11 8.33
C MET A 77 0.24 12.26 6.93
N MET A 78 1.56 12.17 6.87
CA MET A 78 2.38 12.31 5.66
C MET A 78 2.52 10.98 4.90
N LEU A 79 1.38 10.38 4.59
CA LEU A 79 1.28 9.21 3.70
C LEU A 79 0.35 9.55 2.54
N HIS A 80 0.79 9.26 1.31
CA HIS A 80 0.05 9.56 0.09
C HIS A 80 0.13 8.40 -0.90
N ALA A 81 -1.01 8.00 -1.45
CA ALA A 81 -1.09 6.98 -2.49
C ALA A 81 -0.75 7.63 -3.84
N PHE A 82 0.53 7.59 -4.19
CA PHE A 82 1.07 8.38 -5.30
C PHE A 82 0.83 7.76 -6.69
N TYR A 83 1.08 6.46 -6.82
CA TYR A 83 0.98 5.70 -8.08
C TYR A 83 0.10 4.47 -7.89
N LEU A 84 -0.76 4.19 -8.86
CA LEU A 84 -1.64 3.03 -8.88
C LEU A 84 -1.76 2.50 -10.31
N ARG A 85 -1.58 1.19 -10.47
CA ARG A 85 -1.80 0.47 -11.72
C ARG A 85 -2.70 -0.73 -11.47
N ILE A 86 -3.80 -0.81 -12.21
CA ILE A 86 -4.77 -1.90 -12.14
C ILE A 86 -4.92 -2.45 -13.57
N PRO A 87 -4.18 -3.51 -13.92
CA PRO A 87 -4.35 -4.19 -15.20
C PRO A 87 -5.65 -5.01 -15.14
N THR A 88 -6.71 -4.50 -15.79
CA THR A 88 -7.96 -5.26 -15.97
C THR A 88 -7.97 -5.90 -17.36
N ASP A 89 -8.91 -6.82 -17.59
CA ASP A 89 -9.06 -7.47 -18.89
C ASP A 89 -9.47 -6.47 -20.01
N ALA A 90 -10.17 -5.39 -19.64
CA ALA A 90 -10.67 -4.40 -20.59
C ALA A 90 -9.64 -3.29 -20.86
N GLU A 91 -9.03 -2.77 -19.79
CA GLU A 91 -8.03 -1.71 -19.87
C GLU A 91 -7.07 -1.73 -18.69
N CYS A 92 -5.88 -1.16 -18.89
CA CYS A 92 -4.95 -0.89 -17.79
C CYS A 92 -5.26 0.49 -17.22
N VAL A 93 -5.83 0.54 -16.01
CA VAL A 93 -6.03 1.79 -15.29
C VAL A 93 -4.71 2.14 -14.60
N GLU A 94 -3.99 3.12 -15.14
CA GLU A 94 -2.72 3.59 -14.60
C GLU A 94 -2.80 5.09 -14.27
N VAL A 95 -2.52 5.43 -13.02
CA VAL A 95 -2.58 6.82 -12.54
C VAL A 95 -1.35 7.16 -11.71
N CYS A 96 -0.86 8.38 -11.90
CA CYS A 96 0.18 9.01 -11.09
C CYS A 96 -0.34 10.38 -10.66
N THR A 97 -0.55 10.55 -9.36
CA THR A 97 -1.06 11.81 -8.81
C THR A 97 0.07 12.83 -8.65
N PRO A 98 -0.23 14.14 -8.50
CA PRO A 98 0.78 15.12 -8.09
C PRO A 98 1.36 14.78 -6.71
N ASP A 99 2.61 15.16 -6.50
CA ASP A 99 3.29 15.03 -5.20
C ASP A 99 2.83 16.13 -4.23
N PRO A 100 2.19 15.79 -3.09
CA PRO A 100 1.75 16.77 -2.12
C PRO A 100 2.86 17.23 -1.16
N PHE A 101 4.01 16.53 -1.12
CA PHE A 101 5.09 16.79 -0.17
C PHE A 101 6.15 17.69 -0.78
N LEU A 102 5.73 18.90 -1.14
CA LEU A 102 6.56 19.92 -1.78
C LEU A 102 6.64 21.17 -0.89
N PRO A 103 7.80 21.85 -0.83
CA PRO A 103 7.93 23.10 -0.05
C PRO A 103 6.97 24.21 -0.49
N SER A 104 6.53 24.18 -1.76
CA SER A 104 5.54 25.11 -2.30
C SER A 104 4.11 24.87 -1.82
N LEU A 105 3.81 23.66 -1.32
CA LEU A 105 2.50 23.26 -0.81
C LEU A 105 2.48 23.23 0.72
N ASP A 106 3.60 22.84 1.33
CA ASP A 106 3.80 22.83 2.78
C ASP A 106 5.17 23.41 3.14
N ALA A 107 5.17 24.63 3.68
CA ALA A 107 6.37 25.34 4.08
C ALA A 107 7.10 24.71 5.29
N CYS A 108 6.45 23.78 6.01
CA CYS A 108 7.10 23.03 7.09
C CYS A 108 8.13 22.03 6.54
N TRP A 109 7.98 21.58 5.29
CA TRP A 109 8.93 20.70 4.63
C TRP A 109 10.09 21.48 4.01
N SER A 110 11.30 21.21 4.47
CA SER A 110 12.54 21.82 4.00
C SER A 110 13.56 20.75 3.57
N PRO A 111 13.57 20.33 2.29
CA PRO A 111 14.55 19.40 1.77
C PRO A 111 15.93 20.06 1.69
N HIS A 112 16.98 19.32 2.05
CA HIS A 112 18.36 19.80 1.94
C HIS A 112 19.31 18.81 1.23
N THR A 113 18.91 17.56 1.05
CA THR A 113 19.73 16.57 0.35
C THR A 113 18.85 15.70 -0.54
N LEU A 114 19.10 15.74 -1.85
CA LEU A 114 18.47 14.87 -2.83
C LEU A 114 19.33 13.61 -3.02
N LEU A 115 18.72 12.43 -2.83
CA LEU A 115 19.37 11.13 -2.99
C LEU A 115 18.91 10.46 -4.29
N GLN A 116 17.62 10.49 -4.60
CA GLN A 116 17.04 9.85 -5.79
C GLN A 116 15.95 10.72 -6.43
N SER A 117 15.91 10.72 -7.76
CA SER A 117 14.91 11.47 -8.52
C SER A 117 13.57 10.71 -8.55
N LEU A 118 12.50 11.37 -8.09
CA LEU A 118 11.15 10.82 -8.16
C LEU A 118 10.71 10.54 -9.60
N ASP A 119 11.03 11.43 -10.55
CA ASP A 119 10.68 11.26 -11.96
C ASP A 119 11.30 10.00 -12.56
N GLN A 120 12.58 9.75 -12.28
CA GLN A 120 13.27 8.55 -12.76
C GLN A 120 12.63 7.27 -12.19
N LEU A 121 12.25 7.29 -10.91
CA LEU A 121 11.58 6.17 -10.26
C LEU A 121 10.17 5.93 -10.83
N VAL A 122 9.42 6.99 -11.13
CA VAL A 122 8.11 6.86 -11.81
C VAL A 122 8.26 6.23 -13.19
N GLN A 123 9.28 6.63 -13.97
CA GLN A 123 9.53 6.00 -15.27
C GLN A 123 9.92 4.53 -15.13
N ALA A 124 10.69 4.18 -14.09
CA ALA A 124 11.00 2.78 -13.78
C ALA A 124 9.74 1.99 -13.39
N LEU A 125 8.84 2.56 -12.58
CA LEU A 125 7.57 1.91 -12.22
C LEU A 125 6.70 1.62 -13.44
N ARG A 126 6.59 2.59 -14.35
CA ARG A 126 5.82 2.45 -15.61
C ARG A 126 6.35 1.34 -16.51
N THR A 127 7.67 1.13 -16.53
CA THR A 127 8.30 0.08 -17.35
C THR A 127 8.40 -1.28 -16.64
N THR A 128 8.11 -1.33 -15.34
CA THR A 128 8.13 -2.58 -14.57
C THR A 128 6.96 -3.47 -15.01
N PRO A 129 7.19 -4.74 -15.38
CA PRO A 129 6.12 -5.69 -15.70
C PRO A 129 5.11 -5.84 -14.56
N ASP A 130 3.87 -6.20 -14.90
CA ASP A 130 2.89 -6.55 -13.88
C ASP A 130 3.34 -7.80 -13.09
N PRO A 131 3.09 -7.85 -11.78
CA PRO A 131 3.44 -9.01 -10.97
C PRO A 131 2.67 -10.23 -11.48
N ASP A 132 3.40 -11.34 -11.65
CA ASP A 132 2.83 -12.59 -12.13
C ASP A 132 1.67 -13.02 -11.19
N PRO A 133 0.49 -13.37 -11.72
CA PRO A 133 -0.60 -13.91 -10.91
C PRO A 133 -0.20 -15.15 -10.10
N GLU A 134 0.86 -15.87 -10.46
CA GLU A 134 1.40 -17.02 -9.72
C GLU A 134 2.35 -16.65 -8.57
N ASP A 135 2.96 -15.45 -8.60
CA ASP A 135 3.87 -14.95 -7.55
C ASP A 135 3.11 -14.30 -6.37
N ARG A 136 1.77 -14.21 -6.48
CA ARG A 136 0.92 -14.01 -5.31
C ARG A 136 1.03 -15.26 -4.44
N GLY A 137 1.91 -15.21 -3.45
CA GLY A 137 2.05 -16.23 -2.40
C GLY A 137 0.69 -16.79 -1.96
N PRO A 138 0.67 -18.06 -1.50
CA PRO A 138 -0.46 -18.96 -1.66
C PRO A 138 -1.80 -18.27 -1.43
N ARG A 139 -2.61 -18.20 -2.50
CA ARG A 139 -4.02 -17.80 -2.37
C ARG A 139 -4.60 -18.60 -1.20
N PRO A 140 -5.29 -17.98 -0.23
CA PRO A 140 -5.95 -18.74 0.83
C PRO A 140 -6.97 -19.67 0.15
N GLY A 141 -6.57 -20.94 -0.05
CA GLY A 141 -7.33 -21.94 -0.80
C GLY A 141 -6.63 -22.66 -1.96
N SER A 142 -5.38 -22.39 -2.32
CA SER A 142 -4.67 -23.23 -3.33
C SER A 142 -3.96 -24.43 -2.67
N PRO A 143 -4.22 -25.68 -3.11
CA PRO A 143 -3.65 -26.87 -2.48
C PRO A 143 -2.18 -27.03 -2.88
N SER A 144 -1.28 -26.79 -1.93
CA SER A 144 0.12 -27.18 -2.05
C SER A 144 0.20 -28.70 -2.24
N ALA A 145 1.02 -29.13 -3.20
CA ALA A 145 1.26 -30.52 -3.56
C ALA A 145 1.70 -31.33 -2.33
N LEU A 146 0.78 -32.18 -1.83
CA LEU A 146 1.06 -33.17 -0.81
C LEU A 146 1.29 -34.53 -1.48
N LEU A 147 2.41 -35.14 -1.09
CA LEU A 147 2.80 -36.52 -1.35
C LEU A 147 1.65 -37.51 -1.10
N PRO A 148 1.62 -38.67 -1.79
CA PRO A 148 0.47 -39.57 -1.78
C PRO A 148 0.33 -40.31 -0.44
N GLY A 149 -0.62 -39.86 0.39
CA GLY A 149 -1.19 -40.60 1.51
C GLY A 149 -2.62 -41.06 1.18
N PRO A 150 -3.13 -42.15 1.79
CA PRO A 150 -4.37 -42.77 1.35
C PRO A 150 -5.61 -41.97 1.79
N GLY A 151 -6.47 -41.66 0.82
CA GLY A 151 -7.88 -41.28 1.04
C GLY A 151 -8.13 -39.82 1.43
N ARG A 152 -8.16 -38.90 0.44
CA ARG A 152 -8.68 -37.53 0.62
C ARG A 152 -10.21 -37.53 0.36
N PRO A 153 -11.05 -36.95 1.24
CA PRO A 153 -12.46 -36.71 0.93
C PRO A 153 -12.60 -35.69 -0.23
N PRO A 154 -13.70 -35.73 -1.00
CA PRO A 154 -13.88 -34.88 -2.18
C PRO A 154 -13.84 -33.38 -1.83
N PRO A 155 -13.36 -32.53 -2.75
CA PRO A 155 -13.30 -31.08 -2.53
C PRO A 155 -14.70 -30.49 -2.31
N PRO A 156 -14.84 -29.44 -1.49
CA PRO A 156 -16.11 -28.73 -1.35
C PRO A 156 -16.51 -28.13 -2.71
N PRO A 157 -17.82 -28.03 -3.00
CA PRO A 157 -18.29 -27.49 -4.27
C PRO A 157 -17.80 -26.06 -4.46
N THR A 158 -17.39 -25.75 -5.70
CA THR A 158 -17.09 -24.39 -6.15
C THR A 158 -18.26 -23.48 -5.79
N LYS A 159 -17.98 -22.34 -5.13
CA LYS A 159 -19.02 -21.35 -4.81
C LYS A 159 -19.77 -21.01 -6.11
N PRO A 160 -21.11 -20.99 -6.09
CA PRO A 160 -21.90 -20.67 -7.27
C PRO A 160 -21.53 -19.26 -7.76
N PRO A 161 -21.67 -19.01 -9.08
CA PRO A 161 -21.49 -17.68 -9.63
C PRO A 161 -22.37 -16.68 -8.88
N GLU A 162 -21.78 -15.53 -8.58
CA GLU A 162 -22.44 -14.45 -7.84
C GLU A 162 -23.75 -14.06 -8.55
N THR A 163 -24.85 -14.11 -7.81
CA THR A 163 -26.18 -13.84 -8.34
C THR A 163 -26.37 -12.35 -8.62
N GLU A 164 -27.27 -12.03 -9.55
CA GLU A 164 -27.60 -10.66 -9.93
C GLU A 164 -28.02 -9.80 -8.72
N ALA A 165 -28.71 -10.40 -7.74
CA ALA A 165 -29.06 -9.75 -6.47
C ALA A 165 -27.85 -9.42 -5.58
N GLN A 166 -26.74 -10.16 -5.69
CA GLN A 166 -25.49 -9.87 -4.98
C GLN A 166 -24.67 -8.80 -5.70
N ARG A 167 -24.81 -8.71 -7.04
CA ARG A 167 -24.17 -7.69 -7.88
C ARG A 167 -24.85 -6.32 -7.82
N GLY A 168 -26.17 -6.29 -7.59
CA GLY A 168 -26.98 -5.08 -7.57
C GLY A 168 -26.44 -3.97 -6.65
N PRO A 169 -26.14 -4.23 -5.37
CA PRO A 169 -25.60 -3.21 -4.46
C PRO A 169 -24.25 -2.64 -4.91
N CYS A 170 -23.39 -3.48 -5.51
CA CYS A 170 -22.09 -3.05 -6.01
C CYS A 170 -22.24 -2.17 -7.26
N LEU A 171 -23.13 -2.53 -8.19
CA LEU A 171 -23.41 -1.75 -9.39
C LEU A 171 -24.09 -0.41 -9.06
N GLN A 172 -25.03 -0.41 -8.10
CA GLN A 172 -25.66 0.81 -7.61
C GLN A 172 -24.64 1.73 -6.97
N TRP A 173 -23.78 1.19 -6.10
CA TRP A 173 -22.68 1.96 -5.51
C TRP A 173 -21.74 2.52 -6.57
N LEU A 174 -21.38 1.78 -7.61
CA LEU A 174 -20.55 2.29 -8.71
C LEU A 174 -21.25 3.39 -9.52
N SER A 175 -22.56 3.26 -9.75
CA SER A 175 -23.35 4.25 -10.49
C SER A 175 -23.45 5.61 -9.80
N GLU A 176 -23.39 5.63 -8.47
CA GLU A 176 -23.38 6.87 -7.66
C GLU A 176 -22.08 7.68 -7.82
N TRP A 177 -21.01 7.06 -8.34
CA TRP A 177 -19.69 7.67 -8.50
C TRP A 177 -19.27 7.90 -9.96
N THR A 178 -20.00 7.38 -10.94
CA THR A 178 -19.86 7.77 -12.34
C THR A 178 -20.43 9.17 -12.52
N LEU A 179 -19.55 10.15 -12.71
CA LEU A 179 -19.93 11.48 -13.18
C LEU A 179 -20.49 11.31 -14.61
N GLU A 180 -21.76 11.66 -14.80
CA GLU A 180 -22.33 11.85 -16.13
C GLU A 180 -21.47 12.88 -16.88
N PRO A 181 -21.03 12.62 -18.11
CA PRO A 181 -20.25 13.60 -18.87
C PRO A 181 -21.12 14.84 -19.13
N ASP A 182 -20.64 16.00 -18.69
CA ASP A 182 -21.29 17.30 -18.92
C ASP A 182 -21.63 17.46 -20.41
N SER A 183 -22.92 17.71 -20.69
CA SER A 183 -23.48 18.01 -22.02
C SER A 183 -23.33 19.49 -22.39
#